data_AF-A0A3G2T4R1-F1
#
_entry.id   AF-A0A3G2T4R1-F1
#
_cell.length_a   1.000
_cell.length_b   1.000
_cell.length_c   1.000
_cell.angle_alpha   90.00
_cell.angle_beta   90.00
_cell.angle_gamma   90.00
#
_symmetry.space_group_name_H-M   'P 1'
#
loop_
_entity.id
_entity.type
_entity.pdbx_description
1 polymer ?
#
loop_
_entity_poly.entity_id
_entity_poly.type
_entity_poly.pdbx_seq_one_letter_code
_entity_poly.pdbx_strand_id
1 'polypeptide(L)'
;MPNQINSNNTPKTYDAMDLNDAYSLAECDMRWMSVAITDIKKRIKELEKNLGILATGFYDLKHVIDLYQYVAENRLQHYEEEAETYQTEYNANKKAVTL
;
A
#
# COMPACT_ATOMS: atom_id res chain seq x y z
N MET A 1 -24.85 22.56 42.21
CA MET A 1 -24.34 23.07 40.92
C MET A 1 -24.29 21.90 39.96
N PRO A 2 -24.97 21.92 38.80
CA PRO A 2 -24.82 20.88 37.80
C PRO A 2 -23.60 21.19 36.93
N ASN A 3 -22.60 20.30 36.94
CA ASN A 3 -21.49 20.35 35.98
C ASN A 3 -22.04 19.98 34.60
N GLN A 4 -22.07 20.94 33.67
CA GLN A 4 -22.28 20.64 32.26
C GLN A 4 -20.99 20.01 31.71
N ILE A 5 -21.03 18.71 31.43
CA ILE A 5 -19.98 18.03 30.67
C ILE A 5 -20.18 18.42 29.20
N ASN A 6 -19.45 19.43 28.74
CA ASN A 6 -19.34 19.75 27.32
C ASN A 6 -18.35 18.78 26.68
N SER A 7 -18.76 17.53 26.43
CA SER A 7 -17.98 16.65 25.57
C SER A 7 -18.36 16.93 24.12
N ASN A 8 -17.51 17.63 23.37
CA ASN A 8 -17.60 17.76 21.91
C ASN A 8 -17.18 16.43 21.24
N ASN A 9 -17.85 15.33 21.56
CA ASN A 9 -17.59 14.00 21.02
C ASN A 9 -18.23 13.79 19.64
N THR A 10 -18.23 14.82 18.79
CA THR A 10 -18.73 14.67 17.43
C THR A 10 -17.75 13.80 16.65
N PRO A 11 -18.19 12.72 15.97
CA PRO A 11 -17.30 11.91 15.14
C PRO A 11 -16.58 12.77 14.11
N LYS A 12 -15.28 12.55 13.93
CA LYS A 12 -14.54 13.15 12.81
C LYS A 12 -15.15 12.62 11.51
N THR A 13 -15.46 13.52 10.60
CA THR A 13 -15.77 13.21 9.21
C THR A 13 -14.48 13.23 8.41
N TYR A 14 -14.31 12.24 7.54
CA TYR A 14 -13.18 12.17 6.62
C TYR A 14 -13.68 12.50 5.22
N ASP A 15 -12.89 13.25 4.45
CA ASP A 15 -13.22 13.63 3.08
C ASP A 15 -12.33 12.90 2.05
N ALA A 16 -12.55 13.21 0.77
CA ALA A 16 -11.79 12.63 -0.32
C ALA A 16 -10.28 12.93 -0.23
N MET A 17 -9.87 14.04 0.37
CA MET A 17 -8.45 14.33 0.56
C MET A 17 -7.83 13.42 1.63
N ASP A 18 -8.55 13.20 2.74
CA ASP A 18 -8.09 12.26 3.78
C ASP A 18 -7.93 10.83 3.23
N LEU A 19 -8.88 10.37 2.40
CA LEU A 19 -8.81 9.06 1.77
C LEU A 19 -7.69 9.00 0.73
N ASN A 20 -7.54 10.02 -0.11
CA ASN A 20 -6.43 10.11 -1.04
C ASN A 20 -5.06 9.99 -0.34
N ASP A 21 -4.87 10.69 0.77
CA ASP A 21 -3.63 10.63 1.54
C ASP A 21 -3.37 9.22 2.10
N ALA A 22 -4.41 8.57 2.64
CA ALA A 22 -4.30 7.21 3.16
C ALA A 22 -3.96 6.18 2.07
N TYR A 23 -4.64 6.26 0.92
CA TYR A 23 -4.41 5.35 -0.20
C TYR A 23 -3.07 5.60 -0.90
N SER A 24 -2.63 6.85 -1.01
CA SER A 24 -1.29 7.20 -1.52
C SER A 24 -0.19 6.65 -0.63
N LEU A 25 -0.37 6.67 0.70
CA LEU A 25 0.59 6.06 1.61
C LEU A 25 0.65 4.53 1.43
N ALA A 26 -0.51 3.88 1.34
CA ALA A 26 -0.61 2.44 1.12
C ALA A 26 0.00 2.02 -0.23
N GLU A 27 -0.20 2.82 -1.28
CA GLU A 27 0.48 2.69 -2.58
C GLU A 27 2.01 2.70 -2.40
N CYS A 28 2.55 3.74 -1.76
CA CYS A 28 3.98 3.88 -1.52
C CYS A 28 4.56 2.66 -0.80
N ASP A 29 3.87 2.18 0.25
CA ASP A 29 4.29 1.00 1.01
C ASP A 29 4.34 -0.26 0.12
N MET A 30 3.33 -0.48 -0.71
CA MET A 30 3.30 -1.65 -1.61
C MET A 30 4.35 -1.54 -2.72
N ARG A 31 4.65 -0.33 -3.20
CA ARG A 31 5.74 -0.09 -4.15
C ARG A 31 7.10 -0.45 -3.54
N TRP A 32 7.35 -0.02 -2.30
CA TRP A 32 8.57 -0.39 -1.57
C TRP A 32 8.64 -1.89 -1.29
N MET A 33 7.51 -2.52 -0.95
CA MET A 33 7.43 -3.96 -0.77
C MET A 33 7.84 -4.71 -2.05
N SER A 34 7.30 -4.32 -3.21
CA SER A 34 7.67 -4.90 -4.51
C SER A 34 9.16 -4.76 -4.83
N VAL A 35 9.77 -3.60 -4.51
CA VAL A 35 11.22 -3.39 -4.67
C VAL A 35 12.02 -4.32 -3.76
N ALA A 36 11.63 -4.43 -2.48
CA ALA A 36 12.31 -5.28 -1.51
C ALA A 36 12.23 -6.77 -1.91
N ILE A 37 11.06 -7.23 -2.34
CA ILE A 37 10.87 -8.61 -2.81
C ILE A 37 11.71 -8.88 -4.06
N THR A 38 11.77 -7.94 -5.01
CA THR A 38 12.63 -8.04 -6.19
C THR A 38 14.11 -8.18 -5.82
N ASP A 39 14.60 -7.39 -4.85
CA ASP A 39 15.98 -7.51 -4.35
C ASP A 39 16.24 -8.88 -3.69
N ILE A 40 15.31 -9.37 -2.88
CA ILE A 40 15.41 -10.71 -2.27
C ILE A 40 15.49 -11.80 -3.35
N LYS A 41 14.64 -11.74 -4.38
CA LYS A 41 14.67 -12.69 -5.50
C LYS A 41 16.02 -12.70 -6.19
N LYS A 42 16.63 -11.53 -6.38
CA LYS A 42 17.96 -11.39 -6.98
C LYS A 42 19.03 -12.05 -6.10
N ARG A 43 19.04 -11.77 -4.79
CA ARG A 43 20.01 -12.36 -3.84
C ARG A 43 19.89 -13.87 -3.75
N ILE A 44 18.67 -14.41 -3.80
CA ILE A 44 18.46 -15.88 -3.84
C ILE A 44 19.11 -16.48 -5.08
N LYS A 45 18.93 -15.88 -6.26
CA LYS A 45 19.56 -16.37 -7.50
C LYS A 45 21.10 -16.32 -7.42
N GLU A 46 21.65 -15.29 -6.80
CA GLU A 46 23.10 -15.17 -6.56
C GLU A 46 23.61 -16.26 -5.60
N LEU A 47 22.87 -16.55 -4.54
CA LEU A 47 23.19 -17.64 -3.60
C LEU A 47 23.10 -19.02 -4.26
N GLU A 48 22.05 -19.29 -5.05
CA GLU A 48 21.90 -20.54 -5.83
C GLU A 48 23.12 -20.75 -6.73
N LYS A 49 23.58 -19.70 -7.42
CA LYS A 49 24.76 -19.75 -8.28
C LYS A 49 26.04 -20.03 -7.50
N ASN A 50 26.24 -19.38 -6.35
CA ASN A 50 27.47 -19.49 -5.56
C ASN A 50 27.59 -20.83 -4.84
N LEU A 51 26.47 -21.43 -4.43
CA LEU A 51 26.46 -22.70 -3.71
C LEU A 51 26.61 -23.91 -4.65
N GLY A 52 26.32 -23.75 -5.95
CA GLY A 52 26.48 -24.83 -6.94
C GLY A 52 25.54 -26.02 -6.72
N ILE A 53 24.51 -25.87 -5.89
CA ILE A 53 23.56 -26.93 -5.52
C ILE A 53 22.15 -26.44 -5.82
N LEU A 54 21.37 -27.28 -6.51
CA LEU A 54 19.92 -27.11 -6.66
C LEU A 54 19.26 -27.55 -5.34
N ALA A 55 19.27 -26.69 -4.32
CA ALA A 55 18.68 -27.04 -3.03
C ALA A 55 17.15 -26.89 -3.11
N THR A 56 16.42 -27.97 -2.84
CA THR A 56 14.94 -27.98 -2.76
C THR A 56 14.40 -26.91 -1.81
N GLY A 57 15.13 -26.53 -0.76
CA GLY A 57 14.74 -25.43 0.12
C GLY A 57 14.63 -24.06 -0.56
N PHE A 58 15.39 -23.79 -1.63
CA PHE A 58 15.22 -22.56 -2.42
C PHE A 58 13.96 -22.59 -3.28
N TYR A 59 13.51 -23.78 -3.70
CA TYR A 59 12.28 -23.90 -4.49
C TYR A 59 11.06 -23.43 -3.67
N ASP A 60 10.90 -23.96 -2.46
CA ASP A 60 9.79 -23.57 -1.57
C ASP A 60 9.85 -22.08 -1.22
N LEU A 61 11.06 -21.57 -0.91
CA LEU A 61 11.27 -20.15 -0.61
C LEU A 61 10.92 -19.25 -1.79
N LYS A 62 11.30 -19.62 -3.01
CA LYS A 62 10.98 -18.86 -4.23
C LYS A 62 9.47 -18.81 -4.46
N HIS A 63 8.77 -19.91 -4.22
CA HIS A 63 7.32 -19.96 -4.37
C HIS A 63 6.59 -19.02 -3.38
N VAL A 64 7.00 -19.02 -2.11
CA VAL A 64 6.46 -18.08 -1.10
C VAL A 64 6.75 -16.63 -1.46
N ILE A 65 7.93 -16.34 -1.99
CA ILE A 65 8.32 -15.00 -2.44
C ILE A 65 7.51 -14.56 -3.66
N ASP A 66 7.26 -15.45 -4.61
CA ASP A 66 6.39 -15.17 -5.76
C ASP A 66 4.95 -14.87 -5.32
N LEU A 67 4.44 -15.59 -4.31
CA LEU A 67 3.14 -15.30 -3.70
C LEU A 67 3.10 -13.89 -3.09
N TYR A 68 4.13 -13.50 -2.33
CA TYR A 68 4.19 -12.15 -1.76
C TYR A 68 4.34 -11.06 -2.82
N GLN A 69 5.09 -11.33 -3.90
CA GLN A 69 5.20 -10.41 -5.04
C GLN A 69 3.82 -10.17 -5.65
N TYR A 70 3.06 -11.24 -5.91
CA TYR A 70 1.71 -11.14 -6.45
C TYR A 70 0.79 -10.31 -5.55
N VAL A 71 0.82 -10.53 -4.23
CA VAL A 71 0.02 -9.75 -3.28
C VAL A 71 0.43 -8.28 -3.26
N ALA A 72 1.73 -7.99 -3.28
CA ALA A 72 2.24 -6.62 -3.28
C ALA A 72 1.83 -5.88 -4.56
N GLU A 73 1.95 -6.52 -5.72
CA GLU A 73 1.55 -5.94 -7.02
C GLU A 73 0.04 -5.73 -7.11
N ASN A 74 -0.76 -6.70 -6.68
CA ASN A 74 -2.21 -6.58 -6.73
C ASN A 74 -2.72 -5.48 -5.79
N ARG A 75 -2.15 -5.36 -4.59
CA ARG A 75 -2.49 -4.27 -3.66
C ARG A 75 -1.97 -2.92 -4.13
N LEU A 76 -0.77 -2.88 -4.71
CA LEU A 76 -0.24 -1.66 -5.31
C LEU A 76 -1.21 -1.12 -6.36
N GLN A 77 -1.61 -1.95 -7.32
CA GLN A 77 -2.57 -1.54 -8.34
C GLN A 77 -3.88 -1.02 -7.73
N HIS A 78 -4.45 -1.75 -6.77
CA HIS A 78 -5.68 -1.31 -6.11
C HIS A 78 -5.52 0.04 -5.41
N TYR A 79 -4.41 0.28 -4.71
CA TYR A 79 -4.19 1.54 -4.01
C TYR A 79 -3.86 2.70 -4.96
N GLU A 80 -3.18 2.43 -6.08
CA GLU A 80 -2.98 3.41 -7.16
C GLU A 80 -4.35 3.87 -7.72
N GLU A 81 -5.24 2.93 -8.02
CA GLU A 81 -6.58 3.20 -8.56
C GLU A 81 -7.46 4.00 -7.59
N GLU A 82 -7.47 3.62 -6.30
CA GLU A 82 -8.24 4.33 -5.27
C GLU A 82 -7.68 5.74 -5.01
N ALA A 83 -6.35 5.90 -4.92
CA ALA A 83 -5.72 7.21 -4.76
C ALA A 83 -6.09 8.15 -5.92
N GLU A 84 -5.99 7.69 -7.17
CA GLU A 84 -6.39 8.47 -8.34
C GLU A 84 -7.89 8.86 -8.30
N THR A 85 -8.73 7.93 -7.87
CA THR A 85 -10.19 8.15 -7.73
C THR A 85 -10.48 9.26 -6.72
N TYR A 86 -9.94 9.17 -5.50
CA TYR A 86 -10.17 10.19 -4.47
C TYR A 86 -9.51 11.52 -4.80
N GLN A 87 -8.35 11.51 -5.46
CA GLN A 87 -7.72 12.74 -5.97
C GLN A 87 -8.64 13.45 -6.98
N THR A 88 -9.29 12.69 -7.85
CA THR A 88 -10.25 13.21 -8.83
C THR A 88 -11.50 13.77 -8.16
N GLU A 89 -12.06 13.04 -7.20
CA GLU A 89 -13.21 13.50 -6.41
C GLU A 89 -12.91 14.81 -5.67
N TYR A 90 -11.78 14.88 -4.98
CA TYR A 90 -11.34 16.10 -4.29
C TYR A 90 -11.24 17.29 -5.24
N ASN A 91 -10.64 17.08 -6.43
CA ASN A 91 -10.51 18.12 -7.44
C ASN A 91 -11.87 18.60 -7.99
N ALA A 92 -12.84 17.69 -8.15
CA ALA A 92 -14.21 18.03 -8.56
C ALA A 92 -14.93 18.83 -7.47
N ASN A 93 -14.84 18.39 -6.21
CA ASN A 93 -15.43 19.09 -5.06
C ASN A 93 -14.87 20.50 -4.89
N LYS A 94 -13.56 20.67 -5.05
CA LYS A 94 -12.90 21.98 -5.01
C LYS A 94 -13.42 22.92 -6.10
N LYS A 95 -13.62 22.42 -7.33
CA LYS A 95 -14.19 23.20 -8.44
C LYS A 95 -15.64 23.62 -8.16
N ALA A 96 -16.45 22.72 -7.62
CA ALA A 96 -17.86 22.99 -7.31
C ALA A 96 -18.02 24.08 -6.22
N VAL A 97 -17.10 24.17 -5.26
CA VAL A 97 -17.12 25.22 -4.22
C VAL A 97 -16.67 26.59 -4.74
N THR A 98 -16.02 26.65 -5.91
CA THR A 98 -15.47 27.90 -6.47
C THR A 98 -16.41 28.58 -7.49
N LEU A 99 -17.55 27.96 -7.82
CA LEU A 99 -18.59 28.47 -8.74
C LEU A 99 -19.79 29.01 -7.96
#